data_AF-P37857-F1
#
_entry.id   AF-P37857-F1
#
_cell.length_a   1.000
_cell.length_b   1.000
_cell.length_c   1.000
_cell.angle_alpha   90.00
_cell.angle_beta   90.00
_cell.angle_gamma   90.00
#
_symmetry.space_group_name_H-M   'P 1'
#
loop_
_entity.id
_entity.type
_entity.pdbx_description
1 polymer ?
#
loop_
_entity_poly.entity_id
_entity_poly.type
_entity_poly.pdbx_seq_one_letter_code
_entity_poly.pdbx_strand_id
1 'polypeptide(L)'
;RRLLRDLNIKINQVIPEGGSVKDLKNLPKAWFNLVPYREVGLMTAMYLEKKFGMPYVSTTPMGVVDMAECIQQIQRSVNTLAPTSSNKKVDYEPYIDEQTRFV
;
A
#
# COMPACT_ATOMS: atom_id res chain seq x y z
N ARG A 1 -2.06 -0.77 9.74
CA ARG A 1 -3.21 0.17 9.81
C ARG A 1 -2.79 1.60 10.17
N ARG A 2 -2.05 1.82 11.27
CA ARG A 2 -1.54 3.14 11.68
C ARG A 2 -0.79 3.86 10.56
N LEU A 3 0.22 3.22 9.97
CA LEU A 3 0.99 3.77 8.84
C LEU A 3 0.09 4.34 7.74
N LEU A 4 -0.85 3.53 7.22
CA LEU A 4 -1.74 3.96 6.14
C LEU A 4 -2.61 5.16 6.54
N ARG A 5 -3.09 5.21 7.78
CA ARG A 5 -3.86 6.36 8.28
C ARG A 5 -3.00 7.62 8.35
N ASP A 6 -1.77 7.50 8.85
CA ASP A 6 -0.85 8.62 9.00
C ASP A 6 -0.44 9.17 7.61
N LEU A 7 -0.41 8.30 6.59
CA LEU A 7 -0.24 8.66 5.16
C LEU A 7 -1.55 9.12 4.47
N ASN A 8 -2.66 9.29 5.20
CA ASN A 8 -3.99 9.60 4.64
C ASN A 8 -4.52 8.61 3.58
N ILE A 9 -4.12 7.34 3.67
CA ILE A 9 -4.57 6.26 2.80
C ILE A 9 -5.72 5.48 3.46
N LYS A 10 -6.88 5.46 2.81
CA LYS A 10 -8.04 4.69 3.25
C LYS A 10 -7.87 3.21 2.91
N ILE A 11 -8.13 2.34 3.88
CA ILE A 11 -8.15 0.89 3.68
C ILE A 11 -9.50 0.48 3.09
N ASN A 12 -9.49 -0.17 1.93
CA ASN A 12 -10.68 -0.73 1.30
C ASN A 12 -11.08 -2.07 1.97
N GLN A 13 -10.14 -3.01 2.02
CA GLN A 13 -10.33 -4.33 2.64
C GLN A 13 -9.04 -4.83 3.28
N VAL A 14 -9.19 -5.71 4.27
CA VAL A 14 -8.09 -6.49 4.86
C VAL A 14 -8.45 -7.97 4.74
N ILE A 15 -7.53 -8.76 4.20
CA ILE A 15 -7.66 -10.21 4.03
C ILE A 15 -6.35 -10.89 4.46
N PRO A 16 -6.39 -12.15 4.94
CA PRO A 16 -7.58 -12.95 5.21
C PRO A 16 -8.29 -12.57 6.53
N GLU A 17 -7.60 -11.89 7.44
CA GLU A 17 -8.10 -11.58 8.78
C GLU A 17 -9.31 -10.63 8.73
N GLY A 18 -10.45 -11.10 9.26
CA GLY A 18 -11.69 -10.33 9.34
C GLY A 18 -12.44 -10.16 8.01
N GLY A 19 -11.92 -10.70 6.90
CA GLY A 19 -12.56 -10.64 5.60
C GLY A 19 -13.60 -11.75 5.39
N SER A 20 -14.77 -11.40 4.85
CA SER A 20 -15.73 -12.40 4.37
C SER A 20 -15.47 -12.75 2.90
N VAL A 21 -15.79 -13.99 2.49
CA VAL A 21 -15.84 -14.36 1.07
C VAL A 21 -16.78 -13.43 0.29
N LYS A 22 -17.86 -12.97 0.92
CA LYS A 22 -18.82 -12.01 0.33
C LYS A 22 -18.19 -10.66 0.01
N ASP A 23 -17.10 -10.31 0.68
CA ASP A 23 -16.40 -9.04 0.52
C ASP A 23 -15.31 -9.08 -0.53
N LEU A 24 -14.90 -10.27 -1.01
CA LEU A 24 -13.86 -10.40 -2.04
C LEU A 24 -14.21 -9.67 -3.33
N LYS A 25 -15.51 -9.55 -3.65
CA LYS A 25 -15.99 -8.76 -4.80
C LYS A 25 -15.63 -7.26 -4.71
N ASN A 26 -15.31 -6.77 -3.51
CA ASN A 26 -14.93 -5.39 -3.27
C ASN A 26 -13.42 -5.16 -3.43
N LEU A 27 -12.57 -6.18 -3.55
CA LEU A 27 -11.12 -6.02 -3.70
C LEU A 27 -10.73 -5.08 -4.85
N PRO A 28 -11.33 -5.21 -6.07
CA PRO A 28 -10.97 -4.35 -7.20
C PRO A 28 -11.35 -2.87 -7.05
N LYS A 29 -12.02 -2.48 -5.96
CA LYS A 29 -12.29 -1.07 -5.65
C LYS A 29 -11.08 -0.34 -5.08
N ALA A 30 -10.03 -1.06 -4.66
CA ALA A 30 -8.81 -0.46 -4.17
C ALA A 30 -7.91 0.02 -5.32
N TRP A 31 -7.06 1.01 -5.04
CA TRP A 31 -6.09 1.53 -6.01
C TRP A 31 -4.86 0.61 -6.11
N PHE A 32 -4.37 0.12 -4.98
CA PHE A 32 -3.23 -0.79 -4.91
C PHE A 32 -3.39 -1.75 -3.72
N ASN A 33 -2.55 -2.79 -3.69
CA ASN A 33 -2.51 -3.76 -2.60
C ASN A 33 -1.23 -3.61 -1.77
N LEU A 34 -1.33 -3.68 -0.44
CA LEU A 34 -0.17 -3.75 0.46
C LEU A 34 -0.08 -5.17 1.03
N VAL A 35 1.04 -5.85 0.81
CA VAL A 35 1.34 -7.19 1.32
C VAL A 35 2.47 -7.07 2.35
N PRO A 36 2.15 -6.87 3.63
CA PRO A 36 3.16 -6.67 4.66
C PRO A 36 3.97 -7.94 4.97
N TYR A 37 3.48 -9.12 4.60
CA TYR A 37 4.15 -10.40 4.78
C TYR A 37 4.19 -11.13 3.45
N ARG A 38 5.36 -11.18 2.81
CA ARG A 38 5.50 -11.72 1.45
C ARG A 38 5.14 -13.21 1.37
N GLU A 39 5.35 -13.94 2.46
CA GLU A 39 4.99 -15.35 2.63
C GLU A 39 3.48 -15.56 2.60
N VAL A 40 2.70 -14.53 2.96
CA VAL A 40 1.25 -14.59 3.13
C VAL A 40 0.59 -13.49 2.30
N GLY A 41 0.24 -13.83 1.06
CA GLY A 41 -0.58 -12.97 0.19
C GLY A 41 0.09 -12.50 -1.10
N LEU A 42 1.39 -12.75 -1.29
CA LEU A 42 2.07 -12.36 -2.54
C LEU A 42 1.38 -12.98 -3.77
N MET A 43 1.03 -14.26 -3.72
CA MET A 43 0.30 -14.91 -4.83
C MET A 43 -1.05 -14.23 -5.12
N THR A 44 -1.75 -13.77 -4.07
CA THR A 44 -3.01 -13.04 -4.22
C THR A 44 -2.77 -11.67 -4.87
N ALA A 45 -1.74 -10.94 -4.45
CA ALA A 45 -1.40 -9.65 -5.03
C ALA A 45 -0.99 -9.78 -6.51
N MET A 46 -0.15 -10.77 -6.85
CA MET A 46 0.20 -11.06 -8.25
C MET A 46 -1.03 -11.42 -9.10
N TYR A 47 -1.97 -12.18 -8.54
CA TYR A 47 -3.23 -12.48 -9.22
C TYR A 47 -4.07 -11.22 -9.45
N LEU A 48 -4.19 -10.35 -8.44
CA LEU A 48 -4.94 -9.10 -8.55
C LEU A 48 -4.30 -8.13 -9.54
N GLU A 49 -2.97 -8.07 -9.59
CA GLU A 49 -2.22 -7.33 -10.61
C GLU A 49 -2.52 -7.87 -12.01
N LYS A 50 -2.36 -9.18 -12.23
CA LYS A 50 -2.60 -9.78 -13.54
C LYS A 50 -4.05 -9.66 -14.01
N LYS A 51 -5.01 -9.79 -13.10
CA LYS A 51 -6.44 -9.84 -13.45
C LYS A 51 -7.12 -8.47 -13.47
N PHE A 52 -6.74 -7.58 -12.58
CA PHE A 52 -7.41 -6.29 -12.37
C PHE A 52 -6.49 -5.09 -12.61
N GLY A 53 -5.21 -5.30 -12.95
CA GLY A 53 -4.26 -4.21 -13.17
C GLY A 53 -3.88 -3.46 -11.89
N MET A 54 -4.10 -4.07 -10.72
CA MET A 54 -3.86 -3.43 -9.43
C MET A 54 -2.39 -3.61 -9.01
N PRO A 55 -1.58 -2.54 -8.91
CA PRO A 55 -0.21 -2.67 -8.42
C PRO A 55 -0.19 -3.11 -6.96
N TYR A 56 0.94 -3.63 -6.51
CA TYR A 56 1.14 -4.03 -5.12
C TYR A 56 2.50 -3.61 -4.57
N VAL A 57 2.54 -3.42 -3.26
CA VAL A 57 3.76 -3.20 -2.47
C VAL A 57 3.94 -4.41 -1.57
N SER A 58 5.06 -5.12 -1.72
CA SER A 58 5.39 -6.33 -0.93
C SER A 58 6.65 -6.20 -0.09
N THR A 59 7.21 -4.99 0.03
CA THR A 59 8.30 -4.70 0.96
C THR A 59 7.74 -4.79 2.38
N THR A 60 8.28 -5.73 3.16
CA THR A 60 7.90 -5.91 4.57
C THR A 60 8.33 -4.66 5.35
N PRO A 61 7.42 -3.95 6.03
CA PRO A 61 7.75 -2.72 6.75
C PRO A 61 8.40 -3.04 8.11
N MET A 62 9.62 -3.60 8.08
CA MET A 62 10.39 -3.97 9.27
C MET A 62 11.73 -3.24 9.31
N GLY A 63 12.01 -2.59 10.44
CA GLY A 63 13.18 -1.72 10.55
C GLY A 63 13.02 -0.43 9.72
N VAL A 64 13.99 0.47 9.87
CA VAL A 64 13.89 1.85 9.36
C VAL A 64 14.04 1.89 7.84
N VAL A 65 14.96 1.10 7.29
CA VAL A 65 15.26 1.06 5.85
C VAL A 65 14.09 0.48 5.06
N ASP A 66 13.58 -0.70 5.44
CA ASP A 66 12.48 -1.33 4.69
C ASP A 66 11.15 -0.59 4.91
N MET A 67 10.97 0.07 6.06
CA MET A 67 9.85 0.99 6.26
C MET A 67 9.90 2.16 5.28
N ALA A 68 11.07 2.80 5.13
CA ALA A 68 11.25 3.90 4.18
C ALA A 68 10.98 3.42 2.74
N GLU A 69 11.56 2.30 2.33
CA GLU A 69 11.33 1.74 0.98
C GLU A 69 9.85 1.37 0.76
N CYS A 70 9.18 0.77 1.75
CA CYS A 70 7.74 0.49 1.69
C CYS A 70 6.94 1.78 1.45
N ILE A 71 7.23 2.86 2.18
CA ILE A 71 6.53 4.14 2.05
C ILE A 71 6.81 4.78 0.69
N GLN A 72 8.06 4.74 0.22
CA GLN A 72 8.43 5.25 -1.10
C GLN A 72 7.75 4.47 -2.24
N GLN A 73 7.62 3.15 -2.12
CA GLN A 73 6.86 2.36 -3.10
C GLN A 73 5.37 2.73 -3.08
N ILE A 74 4.77 2.92 -1.90
CA ILE A 74 3.41 3.41 -1.78
C ILE A 74 3.26 4.79 -2.45
N GLN A 75 4.18 5.72 -2.20
CA GLN A 75 4.20 7.04 -2.84
C GLN A 75 4.21 6.93 -4.38
N ARG A 76 5.09 6.08 -4.92
CA ARG A 76 5.17 5.83 -6.37
C ARG A 76 3.84 5.31 -6.89
N SER A 77 3.25 4.28 -6.27
CA SER A 77 1.95 3.73 -6.70
C SER A 77 0.82 4.77 -6.65
N VAL A 78 0.73 5.56 -5.58
CA VAL A 78 -0.30 6.60 -5.44
C VAL A 78 -0.12 7.68 -6.51
N ASN A 79 1.10 8.16 -6.73
CA ASN A 79 1.39 9.19 -7.71
C ASN A 79 1.19 8.73 -9.17
N THR A 80 1.42 7.45 -9.46
CA THR A 80 1.15 6.87 -10.79
C THR A 80 -0.35 6.73 -11.05
N LEU A 81 -1.14 6.41 -10.03
CA LEU A 81 -2.58 6.18 -10.16
C LEU A 81 -3.41 7.46 -10.00
N ALA A 82 -2.83 8.52 -9.42
CA ALA A 82 -3.49 9.80 -9.28
C ALA A 82 -3.90 10.34 -10.66
N PRO A 83 -5.15 10.77 -10.83
CA PRO A 83 -5.58 11.34 -12.10
C PRO A 83 -4.74 12.56 -12.45
N THR A 84 -4.30 12.67 -13.70
CA THR A 84 -3.49 13.77 -14.24
C THR A 84 -4.09 15.15 -13.99
N SER A 85 -5.41 15.23 -13.83
CA SER A 85 -6.13 16.45 -13.48
C SER A 85 -5.82 16.96 -12.07
N SER A 86 -5.36 16.08 -11.17
CA SER A 86 -4.95 16.45 -9.82
C SER A 86 -3.46 16.77 -9.84
N ASN A 87 -3.12 18.05 -9.98
CA ASN A 87 -1.73 18.52 -9.99
C ASN A 87 -1.01 18.35 -8.62
N LYS A 88 -1.60 17.60 -7.69
CA LYS A 88 -1.09 17.28 -6.36
C LYS A 88 -0.50 15.87 -6.37
N LYS A 89 0.83 15.81 -6.43
CA LYS A 89 1.58 14.61 -6.05
C LYS A 89 1.64 14.54 -4.52
N VAL A 90 1.51 13.33 -3.99
CA VAL A 90 1.80 13.07 -2.58
C VAL A 90 3.32 13.01 -2.39
N ASP A 91 3.77 13.58 -1.27
CA ASP A 91 5.15 13.52 -0.81
C ASP A 91 5.15 13.07 0.66
N TYR A 92 5.76 11.92 0.92
CA TYR A 92 5.88 11.26 2.20
C TYR A 92 7.31 11.29 2.74
N GLU A 93 8.27 11.90 2.02
CA GLU A 93 9.64 12.07 2.53
C GLU A 93 9.69 12.78 3.89
N PRO A 94 8.89 13.84 4.17
CA PRO A 94 8.86 14.44 5.50
C PRO A 94 8.44 13.47 6.62
N TYR A 95 7.55 12.53 6.30
CA TYR A 95 7.12 11.50 7.26
C TYR A 95 8.22 10.46 7.47
N ILE A 96 8.91 10.04 6.41
CA ILE A 96 10.07 9.14 6.50
C ILE A 96 11.15 9.77 7.37
N ASP A 97 11.50 11.03 7.11
CA ASP A 97 12.49 11.80 7.87
C ASP A 97 12.13 11.97 9.34
N GLU A 98 10.84 12.12 9.67
CA GLU A 98 10.39 12.19 11.06
C GLU A 98 10.58 10.84 11.79
N GLN A 99 10.31 9.73 11.10
CA GLN A 99 10.45 8.39 11.68
C GLN A 99 11.93 7.95 11.81
N THR A 100 12.82 8.48 10.98
CA THR A 100 14.26 8.12 10.99
C THR A 100 15.11 9.02 11.89
N ARG A 101 14.60 10.19 12.33
CA ARG A 101 15.40 11.20 13.03
C ARG A 101 15.95 10.78 14.40
N PHE A 102 15.38 9.75 15.01
CA PHE A 102 15.71 9.31 16.36
C PHE A 102 16.45 7.96 16.40
N VAL A 103 16.98 7.53 15.26
CA VAL A 103 17.72 6.27 15.11
C VAL A 103 19.22 6.52 15.18
#